data_AF-A0A1F6DZH6-F1
#
_entry.id   AF-A0A1F6DZH6-F1
#
_cell.length_a   1.000
_cell.length_b   1.000
_cell.length_c   1.000
_cell.angle_alpha   90.00
_cell.angle_beta   90.00
_cell.angle_gamma   90.00
#
_symmetry.space_group_name_H-M   'P 1'
#
loop_
_entity.id
_entity.type
_entity.pdbx_description
1 polymer ?
#
loop_
_entity_poly.entity_id
_entity_poly.type
_entity_poly.pdbx_seq_one_letter_code
_entity_poly.pdbx_strand_id
1 'polypeptide(L)'
;MRKSKKIKAEIDTEYGHYWVVLEREPDMGGYAVEALDVQGAVSWGKTVAEAKRMIAEAIEGVIEARVIANAEKEGYVRVLRRAKPELVA
;
A
#
# COMPACT_ATOMS: atom_id res chain seq x y z
N MET A 1 -22.43 -2.26 17.57
CA MET A 1 -21.53 -2.41 16.40
C MET A 1 -21.19 -3.88 16.22
N ARG A 2 -21.45 -4.49 15.06
CA ARG A 2 -20.99 -5.86 14.76
C ARG A 2 -19.47 -5.82 14.61
N LYS A 3 -18.73 -6.67 15.34
CA LYS A 3 -17.29 -6.85 15.09
C LYS A 3 -17.10 -7.32 13.65
N SER A 4 -16.40 -6.53 12.85
CA SER A 4 -15.95 -6.89 11.51
C SER A 4 -15.02 -8.11 11.62
N LYS A 5 -15.25 -9.13 10.79
CA LYS A 5 -14.40 -10.32 10.76
C LYS A 5 -13.09 -9.94 10.06
N LYS A 6 -11.98 -9.93 10.81
CA LYS A 6 -10.64 -9.72 10.25
C LYS A 6 -10.12 -11.03 9.66
N ILE A 7 -9.56 -10.95 8.46
CA ILE A 7 -8.91 -12.08 7.78
C ILE A 7 -7.41 -11.79 7.78
N LYS A 8 -6.62 -12.71 8.33
CA LYS A 8 -5.16 -12.67 8.18
C LYS A 8 -4.76 -13.47 6.96
N ALA A 9 -3.86 -12.93 6.16
CA ALA A 9 -3.32 -13.60 4.99
C ALA A 9 -1.84 -13.23 4.81
N GLU A 10 -1.10 -14.11 4.16
CA GLU A 10 0.24 -13.85 3.68
C GLU A 10 0.17 -13.45 2.21
N ILE A 11 1.03 -12.51 1.81
CA ILE A 11 1.15 -11.98 0.46
C ILE A 11 2.60 -12.11 0.01
N ASP A 12 2.77 -12.70 -1.16
CA ASP A 12 4.06 -12.81 -1.84
C ASP A 12 4.25 -11.56 -2.72
N THR A 13 5.44 -10.97 -2.65
CA THR A 13 5.86 -9.85 -3.49
C THR A 13 7.25 -10.13 -4.07
N GLU A 14 7.74 -9.27 -4.96
CA GLU A 14 9.13 -9.36 -5.45
C GLU A 14 10.18 -9.21 -4.34
N TYR A 15 9.81 -8.64 -3.19
CA TYR A 15 10.71 -8.31 -2.07
C TYR A 15 10.55 -9.22 -0.85
N GLY A 16 9.66 -10.22 -0.90
CA GLY A 16 9.49 -11.23 0.15
C GLY A 16 8.03 -11.53 0.49
N HIS A 17 7.81 -12.07 1.69
CA HIS A 17 6.50 -12.46 2.19
C HIS A 17 6.06 -11.52 3.31
N TYR A 18 4.81 -11.05 3.26
CA TYR A 18 4.28 -10.06 4.19
C TYR A 18 2.91 -10.45 4.74
N TRP A 19 2.73 -10.29 6.06
CA TRP A 19 1.44 -10.50 6.70
C TRP A 19 0.53 -9.29 6.50
N VAL A 20 -0.69 -9.56 6.02
CA VAL A 20 -1.72 -8.56 5.84
C VAL A 20 -2.98 -8.89 6.63
N VAL A 21 -3.71 -7.84 6.99
CA VAL A 21 -5.03 -7.92 7.61
C VAL A 21 -6.05 -7.32 6.67
N LEU A 22 -7.07 -8.10 6.31
CA LEU A 22 -8.23 -7.64 5.58
C LEU A 22 -9.41 -7.43 6.52
N GLU A 23 -10.08 -6.31 6.37
CA GLU A 23 -11.28 -5.95 7.11
C GLU A 23 -12.38 -5.54 6.13
N ARG A 24 -13.59 -6.05 6.33
CA ARG A 24 -14.72 -5.68 5.48
C ARG A 24 -15.07 -4.21 5.70
N GLU A 25 -15.15 -3.44 4.62
CA GLU A 25 -15.46 -2.02 4.67
C GLU A 25 -16.99 -1.83 4.52
N PRO A 26 -17.72 -1.46 5.58
CA PRO A 26 -19.19 -1.38 5.54
C PRO A 26 -19.73 -0.27 4.65
N ASP A 27 -19.02 0.86 4.55
CA ASP A 27 -19.57 2.07 3.92
C ASP A 27 -19.37 2.05 2.40
N MET A 28 -18.20 1.60 1.94
CA MET A 28 -17.87 1.48 0.51
C MET A 28 -18.12 0.07 -0.05
N GLY A 29 -18.37 -0.92 0.82
CA GLY A 29 -18.29 -2.33 0.46
C GLY A 29 -16.84 -2.80 0.27
N GLY A 30 -16.66 -4.07 -0.08
CA GLY A 30 -15.33 -4.64 -0.29
C GLY A 30 -14.52 -4.86 0.99
N TYR A 31 -13.20 -4.80 0.85
CA TYR A 31 -12.23 -5.09 1.90
C TYR A 31 -11.12 -4.04 1.89
N ALA A 32 -10.96 -3.35 3.01
CA ALA A 32 -9.72 -2.63 3.32
C ALA A 32 -8.64 -3.66 3.68
N VAL A 33 -7.40 -3.38 3.31
CA VAL A 33 -6.27 -4.27 3.56
C VAL A 33 -5.03 -3.47 3.92
N GLU A 34 -4.30 -3.93 4.93
CA GLU A 34 -3.09 -3.31 5.45
C GLU A 34 -1.99 -4.36 5.65
N ALA A 35 -0.76 -4.02 5.28
CA ALA A 35 0.42 -4.82 5.57
C ALA A 35 1.04 -4.38 6.90
N LEU A 36 1.09 -5.29 7.87
CA LEU A 36 1.47 -4.95 9.26
C LEU A 36 2.94 -4.55 9.39
N ASP A 37 3.79 -5.13 8.55
CA ASP A 37 5.25 -4.94 8.60
C ASP A 37 5.74 -3.84 7.64
N VAL A 38 4.84 -3.25 6.84
CA VAL A 38 5.17 -2.24 5.83
C VAL A 38 4.34 -0.98 6.05
N GLN A 39 4.84 -0.11 6.94
CA GLN A 39 4.14 1.13 7.30
C GLN A 39 3.73 1.96 6.06
N GLY A 40 2.44 2.25 5.95
CA GLY A 40 1.88 3.03 4.85
C GLY A 40 1.40 2.19 3.66
N ALA A 41 1.67 0.88 3.63
CA ALA A 41 1.07 -0.02 2.65
C ALA A 41 -0.37 -0.37 3.09
N VAL A 42 -1.31 0.43 2.59
CA VAL A 42 -2.75 0.27 2.77
C VAL A 42 -3.41 0.30 1.41
N SER A 43 -4.38 -0.56 1.18
CA SER A 43 -5.13 -0.62 -0.06
C SER A 43 -6.58 -1.07 0.19
N TRP A 44 -7.35 -1.22 -0.88
CA TRP A 44 -8.74 -1.67 -0.84
C TRP A 44 -9.09 -2.44 -2.11
N GLY A 45 -9.99 -3.42 -2.02
CA GLY A 45 -10.54 -4.11 -3.19
C GLY A 45 -11.97 -4.59 -2.96
N LYS A 46 -12.74 -4.78 -4.04
CA LYS A 46 -14.15 -5.23 -3.97
C LYS A 46 -14.26 -6.67 -3.48
N THR A 47 -13.24 -7.49 -3.75
CA THR A 47 -13.15 -8.89 -3.31
C THR A 47 -11.87 -9.12 -2.51
N VAL A 48 -11.82 -10.22 -1.75
CA VAL A 48 -10.60 -10.63 -1.05
C VAL A 48 -9.45 -10.81 -2.03
N ALA A 49 -9.67 -11.45 -3.18
CA ALA A 49 -8.63 -11.66 -4.19
C ALA A 49 -8.11 -10.34 -4.77
N GLU A 50 -9.00 -9.39 -5.05
CA GLU A 50 -8.62 -8.06 -5.53
C GLU A 50 -7.84 -7.28 -4.47
N ALA A 51 -8.31 -7.26 -3.23
CA ALA A 51 -7.62 -6.61 -2.13
C ALA A 51 -6.20 -7.19 -1.93
N LYS A 52 -6.06 -8.52 -2.02
CA LYS A 52 -4.74 -9.19 -1.96
C LYS A 52 -3.80 -8.76 -3.10
N ARG A 53 -4.31 -8.64 -4.32
CA ARG A 53 -3.50 -8.14 -5.45
C ARG A 53 -3.10 -6.68 -5.24
N MET A 54 -4.04 -5.83 -4.83
CA MET A 54 -3.77 -4.41 -4.66
C MET A 54 -2.86 -4.07 -3.48
N ILE A 55 -2.86 -4.88 -2.41
CA ILE A 55 -1.89 -4.69 -1.33
C ILE A 55 -0.48 -5.14 -1.73
N ALA A 56 -0.34 -6.15 -2.59
CA ALA A 56 0.97 -6.54 -3.11
C ALA A 56 1.64 -5.37 -3.85
N GLU A 57 0.90 -4.75 -4.79
CA GLU A 57 1.35 -3.57 -5.53
C GLU A 57 1.68 -2.40 -4.58
N ALA A 58 0.89 -2.19 -3.52
CA ALA A 58 1.15 -1.14 -2.54
C ALA A 58 2.38 -1.40 -1.66
N ILE A 59 2.63 -2.65 -1.27
CA ILE A 59 3.84 -3.05 -0.52
C ILE A 59 5.08 -2.74 -1.36
N GLU A 60 5.09 -3.20 -2.62
CA GLU A 60 6.21 -3.00 -3.55
C GLU A 60 6.47 -1.51 -3.78
N GLY A 61 5.42 -0.74 -4.07
CA GLY A 61 5.53 0.71 -4.28
C GLY A 61 6.07 1.47 -3.07
N VAL A 62 5.70 1.07 -1.84
CA VAL A 62 6.26 1.69 -0.61
C VAL A 62 7.73 1.35 -0.43
N ILE A 63 8.13 0.11 -0.68
CA ILE A 63 9.53 -0.32 -0.56
C ILE A 63 10.39 0.44 -1.58
N GLU A 64 9.97 0.48 -2.83
CA GLU A 64 10.67 1.18 -3.92
C GLU A 64 10.77 2.68 -3.67
N ALA A 65 9.68 3.32 -3.26
CA ALA A 65 9.68 4.74 -2.93
C ALA A 65 10.67 5.07 -1.82
N ARG A 66 10.81 4.21 -0.80
CA ARG A 66 11.80 4.37 0.27
C ARG A 66 13.23 4.21 -0.24
N VAL A 67 13.48 3.23 -1.10
CA VAL A 67 14.80 3.04 -1.73
C VAL A 67 15.20 4.29 -2.51
N ILE A 68 14.30 4.84 -3.34
CA ILE A 68 14.54 6.06 -4.12
C ILE A 68 14.77 7.26 -3.19
N ALA A 69 13.96 7.42 -2.14
CA ALA A 69 14.10 8.53 -1.20
C ALA A 69 15.44 8.48 -0.45
N ASN A 70 15.89 7.30 -0.03
CA ASN A 70 17.19 7.12 0.61
C ASN A 70 18.33 7.39 -0.38
N ALA A 71 18.23 6.88 -1.61
CA ALA A 71 19.23 7.14 -2.64
C ALA A 71 19.32 8.63 -3.02
N GLU A 72 18.21 9.38 -3.01
CA GLU A 72 18.22 10.84 -3.20
C GLU A 72 18.93 11.53 -2.03
N LYS A 73 18.64 11.12 -0.79
CA LYS A 73 19.24 11.67 0.43
C LYS A 73 20.76 11.42 0.49
N GLU A 74 21.21 10.26 0.02
CA GLU A 74 22.62 9.89 -0.03
C GLU A 74 23.36 10.46 -1.26
N GLY A 75 22.63 11.11 -2.16
CA GLY A 75 23.20 11.76 -3.35
C GLY A 75 23.52 10.81 -4.50
N TYR A 76 23.05 9.55 -4.45
CA TYR A 76 23.21 8.59 -5.55
C TYR A 76 22.32 8.91 -6.75
N VAL A 77 21.14 9.47 -6.50
CA VAL A 77 20.19 9.87 -7.54
C VAL A 77 19.66 11.28 -7.29
N ARG A 78 19.10 11.89 -8.34
CA ARG A 78 18.39 13.17 -8.27
C ARG A 78 16.96 13.00 -8.75
N VAL A 79 15.98 13.21 -7.87
CA VAL A 79 14.56 13.21 -8.25
C VAL A 79 14.20 14.57 -8.84
N LEU A 80 13.83 14.60 -10.12
CA LEU A 80 13.39 15.82 -10.79
C LEU A 80 11.96 16.17 -10.34
N ARG A 81 11.82 17.26 -9.60
CA ARG A 81 10.52 17.80 -9.19
C ARG A 81 9.99 18.69 -10.32
N ARG A 82 8.82 18.37 -10.88
CA ARG A 82 8.07 19.35 -11.71
C ARG A 82 7.44 20.39 -10.79
N ALA A 83 7.42 21.64 -11.25
CA ALA A 83 6.65 22.68 -10.56
C ALA A 83 5.19 22.22 -10.45
N LYS A 84 4.58 22.41 -9.28
CA LYS A 84 3.15 22.20 -9.09
C LYS A 84 2.44 23.12 -10.09
N PRO A 85 1.56 22.63 -10.98
CA PRO A 85 0.70 23.53 -11.72
C PRO A 85 -0.06 24.36 -10.69
N GLU A 86 -0.06 25.69 -10.86
CA GLU A 86 -0.92 26.56 -10.06
C GLU A 86 -2.35 26.04 -10.23
N LEU A 87 -2.97 25.65 -9.10
CA LEU A 87 -4.38 25.27 -9.09
C LEU A 87 -5.14 26.53 -9.51
N VAL A 88 -5.63 26.55 -10.75
CA VAL A 88 -6.59 27.56 -11.18
C VAL A 88 -7.84 27.35 -10.34
N ALA A 89 -8.15 28.35 -9.52
CA ALA A 89 -9.30 28.38 -8.61
C ALA A 89 -10.63 28.38 -9.37
#